data_AF-A0A1F5LT47-F1
#
_entry.id   AF-A0A1F5LT47-F1
#
_cell.length_a   1.000
_cell.length_b   1.000
_cell.length_c   1.000
_cell.angle_alpha   90.00
_cell.angle_beta   90.00
_cell.angle_gamma   90.00
#
_symmetry.space_group_name_H-M   'P 1'
#
loop_
_entity.id
_entity.type
_entity.pdbx_description
1 polymer ?
#
loop_
_entity_poly.entity_id
_entity_poly.type
_entity_poly.pdbx_seq_one_letter_code
_entity_poly.pdbx_strand_id
1 'polypeptide(L)'
;MAAIASQVLPTTTKRDFTSFCDECNSAPRINQLLNWFESTARGQTGRTIKNPEVDKRLFDKALLEQNGERFAQFLEVFNTIKQSSLFVNHYYASIPYRIEENCRLGNAVIHYSQQVPSRPLLYRSVGTGDSSMARSVAEFSEGSVEALCCSPNEMSALNFAINGDPPTPPSSMGLSTFASGFDIIVEDTTFQMYSPNRDEQVGFVVQSLKEDGIFVFVEKFRHADIDEYERRELQKDYGFKARYFSSSEVAAKGKDVLVTMSQNQVTLDDMAAILQGYFQHCSITLNSGNFYTLVASNNPSLEMNNPVAENVLGTLGAVCWSIQLLPQIIINYRRHDTEGLQGSMMLLWASAGVPLGVYNIVEEFNIALRVQPQILTTLSLITWAQCLYYGKKYSIVKCSAAVTSLLLILGGIEVGLVFALRAAKDQGLEWPLILMAVLSACLLAAGVLRHYWDIYVHRTVRGISFIFVGIDAAGDLFSLVSVFY
;
A
#
# COMPACT_ATOMS: atom_id res chain seq x y z
N MET A 1 -23.20 -4.97 -20.43
CA MET A 1 -21.95 -4.28 -20.84
C MET A 1 -22.07 -3.62 -22.21
N ALA A 2 -22.57 -4.30 -23.24
CA ALA A 2 -22.59 -3.79 -24.63
C ALA A 2 -23.50 -2.56 -24.89
N ALA A 3 -24.67 -2.46 -24.24
CA ALA A 3 -25.65 -1.41 -24.54
C ALA A 3 -25.22 0.01 -24.15
N ILE A 4 -24.38 0.17 -23.12
CA ILE A 4 -23.94 1.49 -22.62
C ILE A 4 -22.63 1.92 -23.28
N ALA A 5 -21.73 0.95 -23.56
CA ALA A 5 -20.44 1.25 -24.18
C ALA A 5 -20.58 1.75 -25.64
N SER A 6 -21.60 1.31 -26.38
CA SER A 6 -21.84 1.78 -27.76
C SER A 6 -22.33 3.23 -27.85
N GLN A 7 -22.80 3.83 -26.75
CA GLN A 7 -23.44 5.15 -26.75
C GLN A 7 -22.56 6.29 -26.19
N VAL A 8 -21.36 5.98 -25.67
CA VAL A 8 -20.46 6.96 -25.00
C VAL A 8 -19.23 7.33 -25.85
N LEU A 9 -19.02 6.68 -27.00
CA LEU A 9 -17.71 6.69 -27.66
C LEU A 9 -17.63 7.61 -28.90
N PRO A 10 -16.60 8.48 -29.02
CA PRO A 10 -16.24 9.14 -30.27
C PRO A 10 -15.58 8.18 -31.26
N THR A 11 -15.81 8.44 -32.55
CA THR A 11 -15.37 7.69 -33.72
C THR A 11 -13.89 7.93 -34.07
N THR A 12 -12.97 7.12 -33.53
CA THR A 12 -11.65 6.90 -34.17
C THR A 12 -11.17 5.47 -33.93
N THR A 13 -10.90 4.77 -35.03
CA THR A 13 -10.24 3.45 -35.19
C THR A 13 -10.21 2.56 -33.94
N LYS A 14 -11.34 1.93 -33.63
CA LYS A 14 -11.44 0.94 -32.55
C LYS A 14 -11.48 -0.48 -33.12
N ARG A 15 -10.76 -1.40 -32.46
CA ARG A 15 -10.86 -2.86 -32.66
C ARG A 15 -12.35 -3.23 -32.68
N ASP A 16 -12.78 -4.03 -33.65
CA ASP A 16 -14.18 -4.44 -33.77
C ASP A 16 -14.53 -5.42 -32.64
N PHE A 17 -15.55 -5.08 -31.86
CA PHE A 17 -16.05 -5.88 -30.72
C PHE A 17 -17.42 -6.48 -30.99
N THR A 18 -17.87 -6.57 -32.25
CA THR A 18 -19.18 -7.15 -32.59
C THR A 18 -19.29 -8.60 -32.10
N SER A 19 -18.28 -9.43 -32.42
CA SER A 19 -18.23 -10.83 -31.95
C SER A 19 -18.21 -10.93 -30.42
N PHE A 20 -17.46 -10.05 -29.75
CA PHE A 20 -17.41 -9.98 -28.29
C PHE A 20 -18.77 -9.60 -27.68
N CYS A 21 -19.51 -8.68 -28.31
CA CYS A 21 -20.85 -8.31 -27.89
C CYS A 21 -21.82 -9.51 -27.99
N ASP A 22 -21.72 -10.29 -29.06
CA ASP A 22 -22.53 -11.50 -29.25
C ASP A 22 -22.19 -12.59 -28.22
N GLU A 23 -20.90 -12.74 -27.88
CA GLU A 23 -20.45 -13.59 -26.78
C GLU A 23 -21.09 -13.14 -25.46
N CYS A 24 -21.05 -11.83 -25.15
CA CYS A 24 -21.64 -11.28 -23.95
C CYS A 24 -23.16 -11.49 -23.86
N ASN A 25 -23.87 -11.38 -24.99
CA ASN A 25 -25.31 -11.60 -25.07
C ASN A 25 -25.68 -13.08 -24.84
N SER A 26 -24.79 -14.00 -25.19
CA SER A 26 -24.95 -15.45 -25.01
C SER A 26 -24.46 -15.94 -23.64
N ALA A 27 -23.85 -15.05 -22.84
CA ALA A 27 -23.14 -15.41 -21.64
C ALA A 27 -24.05 -15.89 -20.48
N PRO A 28 -23.49 -16.65 -19.51
CA PRO A 28 -24.24 -17.14 -18.36
C PRO A 28 -24.89 -16.05 -17.52
N ARG A 29 -24.25 -14.87 -17.39
CA ARG A 29 -24.80 -13.73 -16.63
C ARG A 29 -26.22 -13.38 -17.04
N ILE A 30 -26.50 -13.45 -18.34
CA ILE A 30 -27.78 -13.07 -18.94
C ILE A 30 -28.71 -14.28 -19.02
N ASN A 31 -28.20 -15.44 -19.43
CA ASN A 31 -29.05 -16.57 -19.84
C ASN A 31 -29.23 -17.66 -18.77
N GLN A 32 -28.36 -17.73 -17.75
CA GLN A 32 -28.37 -18.80 -16.75
C GLN A 32 -28.45 -18.27 -15.32
N LEU A 33 -27.74 -17.18 -15.02
CA LEU A 33 -27.58 -16.65 -13.66
C LEU A 33 -28.62 -15.58 -13.32
N LEU A 34 -29.35 -15.05 -14.30
CA LEU A 34 -30.26 -13.91 -14.11
C LEU A 34 -31.29 -14.16 -13.00
N ASN A 35 -31.98 -15.30 -13.03
CA ASN A 35 -32.97 -15.67 -12.02
C ASN A 35 -32.37 -15.75 -10.62
N TRP A 36 -31.14 -16.27 -10.49
CA TRP A 36 -30.45 -16.34 -9.21
C TRP A 36 -30.13 -14.94 -8.66
N PHE A 37 -29.64 -14.04 -9.51
CA PHE A 37 -29.38 -12.64 -9.13
C PHE A 37 -30.67 -11.94 -8.71
N GLU A 38 -31.78 -12.15 -9.42
CA GLU A 38 -33.08 -11.58 -9.06
C GLU A 38 -33.62 -12.12 -7.74
N SER A 39 -33.59 -13.44 -7.53
CA SER A 39 -34.04 -14.05 -6.28
C SER A 39 -33.21 -13.60 -5.09
N THR A 40 -31.89 -13.43 -5.27
CA THR A 40 -31.01 -12.90 -4.22
C THR A 40 -31.28 -11.42 -3.96
N ALA A 41 -31.48 -10.61 -5.01
CA ALA A 41 -31.84 -9.20 -4.87
C ALA A 41 -33.22 -8.97 -4.22
N ARG A 42 -34.16 -9.90 -4.40
CA ARG A 42 -35.46 -9.93 -3.71
C ARG A 42 -35.39 -10.49 -2.28
N GLY A 43 -34.23 -10.99 -1.84
CA GLY A 43 -34.06 -11.64 -0.54
C GLY A 43 -34.75 -13.00 -0.40
N GLN A 44 -35.14 -13.62 -1.51
CA GLN A 44 -35.73 -14.97 -1.55
C GLN A 44 -34.68 -16.05 -1.30
N THR A 45 -33.44 -15.78 -1.73
CA THR A 45 -32.27 -16.66 -1.57
C THR A 45 -31.08 -15.88 -1.04
N GLY A 46 -30.15 -16.54 -0.36
CA GLY A 46 -28.90 -15.91 0.06
C GLY A 46 -29.06 -14.79 1.10
N ARG A 47 -30.13 -14.82 1.90
CA ARG A 47 -30.37 -13.84 2.95
C ARG A 47 -29.41 -14.08 4.11
N THR A 48 -28.81 -13.02 4.63
CA THR A 48 -27.89 -13.10 5.76
C THR A 48 -28.65 -13.16 7.08
N ILE A 49 -28.18 -13.98 8.03
CA ILE A 49 -28.68 -14.06 9.41
C ILE A 49 -28.41 -12.76 10.17
N LYS A 50 -27.23 -12.17 9.95
CA LYS A 50 -26.82 -10.85 10.45
C LYS A 50 -26.27 -10.04 9.28
N ASN A 51 -26.55 -8.74 9.24
CA ASN A 51 -25.94 -7.85 8.24
C ASN A 51 -24.43 -7.72 8.47
N PRO A 52 -23.61 -7.74 7.40
CA PRO A 52 -22.18 -7.45 7.51
C PRO A 52 -21.96 -5.99 7.91
N GLU A 53 -21.08 -5.79 8.88
CA GLU A 53 -20.68 -4.50 9.46
C GLU A 53 -19.18 -4.31 9.24
N VAL A 54 -18.77 -3.06 9.08
CA VAL A 54 -17.36 -2.70 8.89
C VAL A 54 -16.60 -2.91 10.19
N ASP A 55 -15.53 -3.71 10.16
CA ASP A 55 -14.62 -3.86 11.30
C ASP A 55 -13.56 -2.74 11.30
N LYS A 56 -13.83 -1.70 12.10
CA LYS A 56 -12.94 -0.53 12.20
C LYS A 56 -11.52 -0.86 12.67
N ARG A 57 -11.30 -2.02 13.31
CA ARG A 57 -9.97 -2.45 13.77
C ARG A 57 -9.04 -2.86 12.63
N LEU A 58 -9.58 -3.05 11.42
CA LEU A 58 -8.83 -3.43 10.23
C LEU A 58 -8.31 -2.21 9.43
N PHE A 59 -8.53 -0.99 9.92
CA PHE A 59 -7.95 0.22 9.34
C PHE A 59 -6.70 0.65 10.12
N ASP A 60 -5.71 1.17 9.40
CA ASP A 60 -4.50 1.75 10.00
C ASP A 60 -4.89 2.95 10.89
N LYS A 61 -4.21 3.09 12.03
CA LYS A 61 -4.34 4.27 12.88
C LYS A 61 -4.04 5.55 12.11
N ALA A 62 -3.03 5.54 11.24
CA ALA A 62 -2.71 6.71 10.41
C ALA A 62 -3.88 7.11 9.50
N LEU A 63 -4.60 6.14 8.91
CA LEU A 63 -5.81 6.41 8.12
C LEU A 63 -6.92 7.01 8.99
N LEU A 64 -7.07 6.49 10.20
CA LEU A 64 -8.05 6.95 11.19
C LEU A 64 -7.66 8.28 11.87
N GLU A 65 -6.41 8.70 11.81
CA GLU A 65 -5.92 9.94 12.42
C GLU A 65 -5.81 11.07 11.39
N GLN A 66 -5.20 10.82 10.22
CA GLN A 66 -5.04 11.82 9.14
C GLN A 66 -6.38 12.21 8.49
N ASN A 67 -7.30 11.24 8.36
CA ASN A 67 -8.59 11.43 7.71
C ASN A 67 -9.77 11.11 8.65
N GLY A 68 -9.52 10.93 9.94
CA GLY A 68 -10.43 10.26 10.87
C GLY A 68 -11.88 10.68 10.83
N GLU A 69 -12.13 11.99 10.94
CA GLU A 69 -13.49 12.53 10.94
C GLU A 69 -14.17 12.34 9.59
N ARG A 70 -13.47 12.68 8.50
CA ARG A 70 -14.00 12.58 7.13
C ARG A 70 -14.22 11.13 6.70
N PHE A 71 -13.29 10.26 7.02
CA PHE A 71 -13.42 8.83 6.76
C PHE A 71 -14.56 8.22 7.60
N ALA A 72 -14.73 8.63 8.86
CA ALA A 72 -15.86 8.20 9.68
C ALA A 72 -17.21 8.65 9.10
N GLN A 73 -17.31 9.88 8.58
CA GLN A 73 -18.50 10.37 7.89
C GLN A 73 -18.77 9.58 6.60
N PHE A 74 -17.73 9.29 5.82
CA PHE A 74 -17.87 8.45 4.62
C PHE A 74 -18.38 7.04 4.97
N LEU A 75 -17.86 6.44 6.05
CA LEU A 75 -18.34 5.14 6.53
C LEU A 75 -19.83 5.17 6.91
N GLU A 76 -20.33 6.29 7.44
CA GLU A 76 -21.74 6.45 7.78
C GLU A 76 -22.63 6.51 6.53
N VAL A 77 -22.25 7.33 5.54
CA VAL A 77 -22.94 7.40 4.23
C VAL A 77 -22.93 6.04 3.54
N PHE A 78 -21.76 5.40 3.48
CA PHE A 78 -21.61 4.08 2.88
C PHE A 78 -22.46 3.01 3.58
N ASN A 79 -22.44 2.97 4.91
CA ASN A 79 -23.22 1.99 5.67
C ASN A 79 -24.73 2.20 5.49
N THR A 80 -25.19 3.44 5.42
CA THR A 80 -26.60 3.77 5.17
C THR A 80 -27.06 3.27 3.80
N ILE A 81 -26.29 3.58 2.74
CA ILE A 81 -26.61 3.14 1.37
C ILE A 81 -26.51 1.61 1.24
N LYS A 82 -25.54 0.98 1.89
CA LYS A 82 -25.37 -0.47 1.88
C LYS A 82 -26.54 -1.20 2.55
N GLN A 83 -27.03 -0.68 3.69
CA GLN A 83 -28.02 -1.37 4.51
C GLN A 83 -29.36 -1.59 3.82
N SER A 84 -29.73 -0.71 2.90
CA SER A 84 -30.96 -0.82 2.12
C SER A 84 -30.92 -1.89 1.02
N SER A 85 -29.76 -2.52 0.79
CA SER A 85 -29.58 -3.49 -0.28
C SER A 85 -29.34 -4.91 0.22
N LEU A 86 -30.32 -5.77 -0.04
CA LEU A 86 -30.24 -7.19 0.29
C LEU A 86 -29.14 -7.90 -0.50
N PHE A 87 -28.97 -7.54 -1.78
CA PHE A 87 -27.94 -8.13 -2.63
C PHE A 87 -26.53 -7.75 -2.16
N VAL A 88 -26.32 -6.50 -1.76
CA VAL A 88 -25.00 -6.05 -1.27
C VAL A 88 -24.66 -6.67 0.07
N ASN A 89 -25.64 -6.81 0.96
CA ASN A 89 -25.42 -7.55 2.21
C ASN A 89 -25.04 -9.01 1.93
N HIS A 90 -25.68 -9.67 0.95
CA HIS A 90 -25.26 -11.00 0.51
C HIS A 90 -23.83 -11.03 -0.03
N TYR A 91 -23.46 -10.05 -0.87
CA TYR A 91 -22.14 -9.94 -1.47
C TYR A 91 -21.04 -9.77 -0.40
N TYR A 92 -21.20 -8.81 0.51
CA TYR A 92 -20.22 -8.57 1.59
C TYR A 92 -20.16 -9.70 2.62
N ALA A 93 -21.24 -10.45 2.83
CA ALA A 93 -21.22 -11.66 3.64
C ALA A 93 -20.54 -12.85 2.93
N SER A 94 -20.38 -12.79 1.61
CA SER A 94 -19.85 -13.89 0.80
C SER A 94 -18.36 -13.78 0.48
N ILE A 95 -17.79 -12.57 0.54
CA ILE A 95 -16.36 -12.31 0.26
C ILE A 95 -15.71 -11.72 1.52
N PRO A 96 -14.71 -12.40 2.12
CA PRO A 96 -14.10 -11.93 3.35
C PRO A 96 -13.49 -10.55 3.17
N TYR A 97 -13.69 -9.68 4.15
CA TYR A 97 -13.05 -8.35 4.25
C TYR A 97 -13.29 -7.39 3.08
N ARG A 98 -14.23 -7.72 2.18
CA ARG A 98 -14.50 -6.91 0.99
C ARG A 98 -15.20 -5.59 1.31
N ILE A 99 -15.93 -5.56 2.43
CA ILE A 99 -16.57 -4.32 2.90
C ILE A 99 -15.51 -3.31 3.33
N GLU A 100 -14.50 -3.73 4.09
CA GLU A 100 -13.38 -2.86 4.50
C GLU A 100 -12.57 -2.39 3.29
N GLU A 101 -12.33 -3.26 2.31
CA GLU A 101 -11.61 -2.86 1.10
C GLU A 101 -12.39 -1.84 0.26
N ASN A 102 -13.71 -2.01 0.13
CA ASN A 102 -14.52 -0.97 -0.52
C ASN A 102 -14.46 0.35 0.24
N CYS A 103 -14.38 0.33 1.57
CA CYS A 103 -14.18 1.55 2.34
C CYS A 103 -12.83 2.22 2.04
N ARG A 104 -11.73 1.45 1.94
CA ARG A 104 -10.41 1.99 1.55
C ARG A 104 -10.43 2.57 0.14
N LEU A 105 -11.02 1.84 -0.80
CA LEU A 105 -11.16 2.29 -2.19
C LEU A 105 -11.98 3.58 -2.29
N GLY A 106 -13.13 3.66 -1.60
CA GLY A 106 -13.94 4.88 -1.56
C GLY A 106 -13.18 6.08 -1.03
N ASN A 107 -12.51 5.91 0.11
CA ASN A 107 -11.68 6.96 0.68
C ASN A 107 -10.58 7.41 -0.29
N ALA A 108 -9.93 6.46 -0.97
CA ALA A 108 -8.92 6.76 -1.98
C ALA A 108 -9.49 7.54 -3.17
N VAL A 109 -10.68 7.17 -3.67
CA VAL A 109 -11.38 7.89 -4.75
C VAL A 109 -11.71 9.32 -4.33
N ILE A 110 -12.24 9.51 -3.13
CA ILE A 110 -12.59 10.84 -2.58
C ILE A 110 -11.33 11.69 -2.36
N HIS A 111 -10.24 11.10 -1.89
CA HIS A 111 -8.98 11.80 -1.73
C HIS A 111 -8.38 12.18 -3.09
N TYR A 112 -8.46 11.28 -4.07
CA TYR A 112 -7.98 11.53 -5.42
C TYR A 112 -8.78 12.64 -6.12
N SER A 113 -10.10 12.71 -5.94
CA SER A 113 -10.91 13.80 -6.52
C SER A 113 -10.49 15.18 -6.01
N GLN A 114 -10.01 15.28 -4.77
CA GLN A 114 -9.53 16.55 -4.20
C GLN A 114 -8.21 17.01 -4.78
N GLN A 115 -7.40 16.09 -5.32
CA GLN A 115 -6.15 16.40 -5.99
C GLN A 115 -6.36 16.87 -7.44
N VAL A 116 -7.57 16.69 -7.98
CA VAL A 116 -7.96 17.12 -9.33
C VAL A 116 -9.07 18.18 -9.26
N PRO A 117 -8.87 19.33 -8.60
CA PRO A 117 -9.96 20.26 -8.26
C PRO A 117 -10.53 21.02 -9.47
N SER A 118 -9.89 20.94 -10.64
CA SER A 118 -10.29 21.70 -11.83
C SER A 118 -11.56 21.17 -12.50
N ARG A 119 -11.96 19.94 -12.22
CA ARG A 119 -13.18 19.30 -12.74
C ARG A 119 -13.60 18.11 -11.87
N PRO A 120 -14.86 17.65 -11.95
CA PRO A 120 -15.25 16.40 -11.33
C PRO A 120 -14.44 15.20 -11.86
N LEU A 121 -14.18 14.26 -10.95
CA LEU A 121 -13.61 12.95 -11.25
C LEU A 121 -14.70 12.05 -11.82
N LEU A 122 -14.49 11.49 -13.01
CA LEU A 122 -15.45 10.62 -13.69
C LEU A 122 -15.20 9.16 -13.28
N TYR A 123 -16.11 8.60 -12.50
CA TYR A 123 -16.04 7.25 -11.95
C TYR A 123 -17.04 6.33 -12.67
N ARG A 124 -16.61 5.14 -13.10
CA ARG A 124 -17.51 4.11 -13.65
C ARG A 124 -17.46 2.85 -12.82
N SER A 125 -18.64 2.32 -12.50
CA SER A 125 -18.75 0.97 -11.96
C SER A 125 -19.35 0.00 -12.98
N VAL A 126 -18.66 -1.12 -13.19
CA VAL A 126 -19.08 -2.21 -14.05
C VAL A 126 -19.50 -3.40 -13.18
N GLY A 127 -20.82 -3.61 -13.13
CA GLY A 127 -21.49 -4.79 -12.55
C GLY A 127 -21.53 -4.90 -11.02
N THR A 128 -21.30 -3.80 -10.30
CA THR A 128 -21.76 -3.66 -8.92
C THR A 128 -23.30 -3.66 -8.90
N GLY A 129 -23.92 -4.76 -8.44
CA GLY A 129 -25.36 -5.02 -8.56
C GLY A 129 -26.26 -3.79 -8.39
N ASP A 130 -26.22 -3.13 -7.24
CA ASP A 130 -27.04 -1.96 -6.89
C ASP A 130 -26.28 -0.62 -6.92
N SER A 131 -25.01 -0.63 -7.32
CA SER A 131 -24.17 0.56 -7.40
C SER A 131 -23.91 1.29 -6.07
N SER A 132 -24.10 0.63 -4.92
CA SER A 132 -23.87 1.18 -3.57
C SER A 132 -22.59 1.99 -3.46
N MET A 133 -21.44 1.41 -3.85
CA MET A 133 -20.13 2.07 -3.78
C MET A 133 -20.06 3.37 -4.60
N ALA A 134 -20.48 3.29 -5.85
CA ALA A 134 -20.45 4.41 -6.80
C ALA A 134 -21.34 5.56 -6.32
N ARG A 135 -22.46 5.23 -5.67
CA ARG A 135 -23.33 6.22 -5.05
C ARG A 135 -22.72 6.80 -3.79
N SER A 136 -22.13 5.99 -2.93
CA SER A 136 -21.49 6.48 -1.71
C SER A 136 -20.38 7.48 -2.01
N VAL A 137 -19.56 7.23 -3.04
CA VAL A 137 -18.53 8.21 -3.45
C VAL A 137 -19.16 9.46 -4.06
N ALA A 138 -20.16 9.34 -4.94
CA ALA A 138 -20.80 10.50 -5.56
C ALA A 138 -21.49 11.40 -4.52
N GLU A 139 -22.28 10.81 -3.61
CA GLU A 139 -23.02 11.51 -2.55
C GLU A 139 -22.08 12.19 -1.55
N PHE A 140 -21.02 11.48 -1.12
CA PHE A 140 -20.06 12.03 -0.17
C PHE A 140 -19.13 13.09 -0.78
N SER A 141 -18.89 13.03 -2.09
CA SER A 141 -17.96 13.92 -2.78
C SER A 141 -18.49 15.33 -3.03
N GLU A 142 -19.78 15.56 -2.79
CA GLU A 142 -20.48 16.85 -3.02
C GLU A 142 -20.23 17.43 -4.43
N GLY A 143 -20.22 16.56 -5.45
CA GLY A 143 -20.03 16.95 -6.85
C GLY A 143 -18.58 16.93 -7.34
N SER A 144 -17.60 16.62 -6.49
CA SER A 144 -16.23 16.37 -6.94
C SER A 144 -16.05 15.00 -7.61
N VAL A 145 -17.00 14.09 -7.48
CA VAL A 145 -17.06 12.79 -8.20
C VAL A 145 -18.40 12.65 -8.90
N GLU A 146 -18.37 12.40 -10.21
CA GLU A 146 -19.54 12.02 -11.01
C GLU A 146 -19.46 10.54 -11.38
N ALA A 147 -20.43 9.75 -10.93
CA ALA A 147 -20.40 8.31 -11.07
C ALA A 147 -21.43 7.78 -12.10
N LEU A 148 -20.98 6.93 -13.03
CA LEU A 148 -21.83 6.14 -13.92
C LEU A 148 -21.84 4.68 -13.50
N CYS A 149 -23.04 4.12 -13.37
CA CYS A 149 -23.20 2.74 -12.92
C CYS A 149 -24.01 1.91 -13.90
N CYS A 150 -23.51 0.72 -14.21
CA CYS A 150 -24.21 -0.23 -15.08
C CYS A 150 -24.86 -1.32 -14.21
N SER A 151 -26.15 -1.21 -13.92
CA SER A 151 -26.89 -2.29 -13.26
C SER A 151 -27.57 -3.19 -14.31
N PRO A 152 -27.40 -4.53 -14.29
CA PRO A 152 -27.88 -5.39 -15.36
C PRO A 152 -29.34 -5.84 -15.24
N ASN A 153 -30.08 -5.50 -14.17
CA ASN A 153 -31.45 -6.01 -13.99
C ASN A 153 -32.40 -4.99 -13.33
N GLU A 154 -33.70 -5.18 -13.61
CA GLU A 154 -34.79 -4.30 -13.17
C GLU A 154 -34.92 -4.24 -11.64
N MET A 155 -34.65 -5.35 -10.95
CA MET A 155 -34.72 -5.40 -9.48
C MET A 155 -33.62 -4.57 -8.82
N SER A 156 -32.42 -4.58 -9.38
CA SER A 156 -31.36 -3.70 -8.90
C SER A 156 -31.68 -2.23 -9.17
N ALA A 157 -32.39 -1.89 -10.25
CA ALA A 157 -32.92 -0.54 -10.47
C ALA A 157 -34.02 -0.16 -9.46
N LEU A 158 -34.85 -1.12 -9.02
CA LEU A 158 -35.84 -0.88 -7.97
C LEU A 158 -35.18 -0.67 -6.59
N ASN A 159 -34.22 -1.50 -6.22
CA ASN A 159 -33.42 -1.34 -4.99
C ASN A 159 -32.62 -0.02 -5.01
N PHE A 160 -32.18 0.39 -6.21
CA PHE A 160 -31.57 1.68 -6.45
C PHE A 160 -32.55 2.84 -6.16
N ALA A 161 -33.80 2.77 -6.64
CA ALA A 161 -34.82 3.79 -6.44
C ALA A 161 -35.34 3.90 -4.98
N ILE A 162 -35.33 2.82 -4.19
CA ILE A 162 -35.78 2.82 -2.78
C ILE A 162 -35.02 3.83 -1.92
N ASN A 163 -33.78 4.13 -2.28
CA ASN A 163 -32.96 5.04 -1.51
C ASN A 163 -33.02 6.50 -1.99
N GLY A 164 -33.98 6.83 -2.86
CA GLY A 164 -34.05 8.11 -3.54
C GLY A 164 -33.22 8.12 -4.83
N ASP A 165 -33.58 9.02 -5.74
CA ASP A 165 -32.80 9.22 -6.96
C ASP A 165 -31.36 9.62 -6.60
N PRO A 166 -30.33 9.04 -7.25
CA PRO A 166 -28.99 9.58 -7.14
C PRO A 166 -29.00 11.06 -7.60
N PRO A 167 -27.98 11.86 -7.24
CA PRO A 167 -27.79 13.19 -7.81
C PRO A 167 -27.86 13.18 -9.36
N THR A 168 -27.56 12.04 -9.97
CA THR A 168 -27.59 11.82 -11.41
C THR A 168 -28.02 10.39 -11.79
N PRO A 169 -29.29 10.16 -12.15
CA PRO A 169 -29.79 8.87 -12.61
C PRO A 169 -29.08 8.39 -13.90
N PRO A 170 -28.82 7.07 -14.06
CA PRO A 170 -28.22 6.51 -15.28
C PRO A 170 -29.02 6.84 -16.56
N SER A 171 -30.32 7.12 -16.42
CA SER A 171 -31.25 7.42 -17.51
C SER A 171 -31.46 8.92 -17.77
N SER A 172 -30.88 9.82 -16.97
CA SER A 172 -31.09 11.28 -17.12
C SER A 172 -29.82 12.12 -17.18
N MET A 173 -28.63 11.57 -16.93
CA MET A 173 -27.39 12.17 -17.44
C MET A 173 -27.27 11.88 -18.92
N GLY A 174 -27.19 12.93 -19.75
CA GLY A 174 -26.75 12.74 -21.13
C GLY A 174 -25.41 12.02 -21.10
N LEU A 175 -25.32 10.87 -21.78
CA LEU A 175 -24.08 10.11 -21.98
C LEU A 175 -22.94 10.99 -22.55
N SER A 176 -23.29 12.18 -23.07
CA SER A 176 -22.38 13.29 -23.40
C SER A 176 -21.43 13.69 -22.27
N THR A 177 -21.86 13.65 -21.00
CA THR A 177 -20.98 13.99 -19.85
C THR A 177 -19.77 13.07 -19.77
N PHE A 178 -19.94 11.81 -20.17
CA PHE A 178 -18.89 10.78 -20.14
C PHE A 178 -18.19 10.58 -21.49
N ALA A 179 -18.48 11.42 -22.49
CA ALA A 179 -17.90 11.28 -23.83
C ALA A 179 -16.36 11.40 -23.85
N SER A 180 -15.78 12.04 -22.83
CA SER A 180 -14.33 12.17 -22.65
C SER A 180 -13.66 10.95 -22.01
N GLY A 181 -14.43 9.90 -21.66
CA GLY A 181 -13.95 8.73 -20.93
C GLY A 181 -13.94 8.92 -19.41
N PHE A 182 -13.51 7.89 -18.69
CA PHE A 182 -13.53 7.81 -17.23
C PHE A 182 -12.11 7.92 -16.65
N ASP A 183 -12.00 8.60 -15.50
CA ASP A 183 -10.76 8.67 -14.72
C ASP A 183 -10.53 7.38 -13.94
N ILE A 184 -11.60 6.80 -13.39
CA ILE A 184 -11.55 5.53 -12.68
C ILE A 184 -12.64 4.61 -13.22
N ILE A 185 -12.27 3.39 -13.59
CA ILE A 185 -13.22 2.31 -13.85
C ILE A 185 -13.00 1.22 -12.81
N VAL A 186 -14.09 0.75 -12.19
CA VAL A 186 -14.07 -0.38 -11.27
C VAL A 186 -14.92 -1.49 -11.87
N GLU A 187 -14.28 -2.60 -12.18
CA GLU A 187 -14.93 -3.87 -12.47
C GLU A 187 -15.06 -4.64 -11.16
N ASP A 188 -16.30 -5.02 -10.78
CA ASP A 188 -16.53 -5.77 -9.55
C ASP A 188 -17.18 -7.12 -9.82
N THR A 189 -16.35 -8.17 -9.89
CA THR A 189 -16.70 -9.59 -10.04
C THR A 189 -17.59 -9.91 -11.24
N THR A 190 -17.55 -9.06 -12.26
CA THR A 190 -18.44 -9.06 -13.41
C THR A 190 -17.88 -9.85 -14.58
N PHE A 191 -16.60 -9.70 -14.91
CA PHE A 191 -15.95 -10.38 -16.04
C PHE A 191 -16.12 -11.91 -15.97
N GLN A 192 -15.87 -12.49 -14.79
CA GLN A 192 -16.11 -13.91 -14.49
C GLN A 192 -17.58 -14.36 -14.62
N MET A 193 -18.55 -13.45 -14.71
CA MET A 193 -19.96 -13.81 -14.93
C MET A 193 -20.27 -14.00 -16.42
N TYR A 194 -19.44 -13.47 -17.31
CA TYR A 194 -19.65 -13.54 -18.75
C TYR A 194 -18.85 -14.68 -19.38
N SER A 195 -17.53 -14.66 -19.25
CA SER A 195 -16.64 -15.63 -19.89
C SER A 195 -15.22 -15.53 -19.32
N PRO A 196 -14.30 -16.47 -19.65
CA PRO A 196 -12.87 -16.32 -19.33
C PRO A 196 -12.11 -15.39 -20.31
N ASN A 197 -12.78 -14.76 -21.28
CA ASN A 197 -12.16 -13.95 -22.34
C ASN A 197 -11.70 -12.57 -21.81
N ARG A 198 -10.66 -12.56 -20.96
CA ARG A 198 -10.17 -11.34 -20.32
C ARG A 198 -9.54 -10.35 -21.30
N ASP A 199 -8.93 -10.81 -22.40
CA ASP A 199 -8.35 -9.89 -23.40
C ASP A 199 -9.42 -8.99 -24.02
N GLU A 200 -10.50 -9.57 -24.54
CA GLU A 200 -11.56 -8.75 -25.16
C GLU A 200 -12.38 -7.98 -24.12
N GLN A 201 -12.58 -8.52 -22.92
CA GLN A 201 -13.26 -7.81 -21.84
C GLN A 201 -12.49 -6.57 -21.39
N VAL A 202 -11.17 -6.72 -21.12
CA VAL A 202 -10.30 -5.59 -20.79
C VAL A 202 -10.29 -4.63 -21.97
N GLY A 203 -9.92 -5.09 -23.17
CA GLY A 203 -9.82 -4.29 -24.37
C GLY A 203 -11.08 -3.50 -24.71
N PHE A 204 -12.27 -4.06 -24.46
CA PHE A 204 -13.55 -3.37 -24.65
C PHE A 204 -13.77 -2.25 -23.64
N VAL A 205 -13.41 -2.45 -22.37
CA VAL A 205 -13.63 -1.45 -21.31
C VAL A 205 -12.59 -0.33 -21.37
N VAL A 206 -11.32 -0.62 -21.69
CA VAL A 206 -10.25 0.38 -21.77
C VAL A 206 -10.55 1.45 -22.83
N GLN A 207 -11.38 1.14 -23.82
CA GLN A 207 -11.88 2.12 -24.81
C GLN A 207 -12.57 3.35 -24.22
N SER A 208 -13.05 3.22 -22.99
CA SER A 208 -13.73 4.28 -22.22
C SER A 208 -12.89 4.79 -21.06
N LEU A 209 -11.69 4.24 -20.83
CA LEU A 209 -10.75 4.74 -19.84
C LEU A 209 -9.91 5.86 -20.45
N LYS A 210 -9.63 6.91 -19.67
CA LYS A 210 -8.65 7.92 -20.08
C LYS A 210 -7.24 7.33 -20.12
N GLU A 211 -6.34 7.97 -20.86
CA GLU A 211 -4.97 7.48 -21.05
C GLU A 211 -4.22 7.29 -19.72
N ASP A 212 -4.37 8.24 -18.79
CA ASP A 212 -3.82 8.21 -17.43
C ASP A 212 -4.79 7.65 -16.38
N GLY A 213 -5.91 7.05 -16.83
CA GLY A 213 -6.95 6.53 -15.97
C GLY A 213 -6.52 5.31 -15.17
N ILE A 214 -7.29 5.01 -14.12
CA ILE A 214 -7.08 3.88 -13.22
C ILE A 214 -8.17 2.84 -13.47
N PHE A 215 -7.77 1.60 -13.75
CA PHE A 215 -8.69 0.48 -13.85
C PHE A 215 -8.49 -0.46 -12.64
N VAL A 216 -9.53 -0.57 -11.82
CA VAL A 216 -9.61 -1.50 -10.69
C VAL A 216 -10.38 -2.74 -11.10
N PHE A 217 -9.81 -3.92 -10.85
CA PHE A 217 -10.42 -5.23 -11.09
C PHE A 217 -10.64 -5.94 -9.77
N VAL A 218 -11.83 -6.47 -9.53
CA VAL A 218 -12.13 -7.26 -8.34
C VAL A 218 -12.64 -8.61 -8.79
N GLU A 219 -11.79 -9.62 -8.73
CA GLU A 219 -12.07 -10.89 -9.38
C GLU A 219 -11.71 -12.08 -8.50
N LYS A 220 -12.37 -13.21 -8.76
CA LYS A 220 -11.99 -14.50 -8.20
C LYS A 220 -11.09 -15.23 -9.19
N PHE A 221 -9.92 -15.62 -8.75
CA PHE A 221 -8.92 -16.29 -9.57
C PHE A 221 -8.86 -17.78 -9.28
N ARG A 222 -8.61 -18.57 -10.32
CA ARG A 222 -8.15 -19.95 -10.18
C ARG A 222 -6.73 -19.97 -9.66
N HIS A 223 -6.39 -21.04 -8.96
CA HIS A 223 -5.04 -21.32 -8.53
C HIS A 223 -4.49 -22.53 -9.30
N ALA A 224 -3.20 -22.51 -9.63
CA ALA A 224 -2.56 -23.63 -10.32
C ALA A 224 -2.56 -24.91 -9.46
N ASP A 225 -2.39 -24.74 -8.15
CA ASP A 225 -2.59 -25.78 -7.15
C ASP A 225 -4.06 -25.80 -6.68
N ILE A 226 -4.76 -26.87 -7.02
CA ILE A 226 -6.17 -27.08 -6.67
C ILE A 226 -6.39 -27.23 -5.17
N ASP A 227 -5.45 -27.85 -4.45
CA ASP A 227 -5.56 -28.07 -3.01
C ASP A 227 -5.48 -26.73 -2.28
N GLU A 228 -4.62 -25.81 -2.74
CA GLU A 228 -4.54 -24.45 -2.22
C GLU A 228 -5.81 -23.63 -2.51
N TYR A 229 -6.39 -23.77 -3.71
CA TYR A 229 -7.67 -23.14 -4.04
C TYR A 229 -8.79 -23.64 -3.11
N GLU A 230 -8.90 -24.94 -2.92
CA GLU A 230 -9.89 -25.57 -2.05
C GLU A 230 -9.69 -25.19 -0.59
N ARG A 231 -8.44 -25.18 -0.11
CA ARG A 231 -8.10 -24.73 1.25
C ARG A 231 -8.60 -23.30 1.51
N ARG A 232 -8.44 -22.39 0.55
CA ARG A 232 -8.95 -21.01 0.63
C ARG A 232 -10.48 -20.94 0.57
N GLU A 233 -11.12 -21.80 -0.22
CA GLU A 233 -12.58 -21.91 -0.22
C GLU A 233 -13.13 -22.41 1.12
N LEU A 234 -12.50 -23.43 1.72
CA LEU A 234 -12.85 -23.94 3.04
C LEU A 234 -12.65 -22.86 4.12
N GLN A 235 -11.53 -22.13 4.08
CA GLN A 235 -11.28 -21.01 4.98
C GLN A 235 -12.38 -19.94 4.87
N LYS A 236 -12.77 -19.57 3.64
CA LYS A 236 -13.85 -18.62 3.40
C LYS A 236 -15.18 -19.14 3.94
N ASP A 237 -15.52 -20.39 3.66
CA ASP A 237 -16.84 -20.94 3.97
C ASP A 237 -17.03 -21.14 5.48
N TYR A 238 -16.06 -21.75 6.14
CA TYR A 238 -16.15 -22.08 7.57
C TYR A 238 -15.59 -20.98 8.48
N GLY A 239 -14.64 -20.17 7.99
CA GLY A 239 -14.02 -19.09 8.77
C GLY A 239 -14.72 -17.74 8.67
N PHE A 240 -15.42 -17.45 7.55
CA PHE A 240 -16.07 -16.16 7.31
C PHE A 240 -17.57 -16.29 7.04
N LYS A 241 -18.00 -17.05 6.02
CA LYS A 241 -19.41 -17.15 5.62
C LYS A 241 -20.31 -17.71 6.72
N ALA A 242 -19.81 -18.64 7.53
CA ALA A 242 -20.53 -19.20 8.68
C ALA A 242 -20.98 -18.15 9.72
N ARG A 243 -20.42 -16.93 9.69
CA ARG A 243 -20.87 -15.80 10.53
C ARG A 243 -22.19 -15.19 10.06
N TYR A 244 -22.55 -15.42 8.80
CA TYR A 244 -23.67 -14.74 8.12
C TYR A 244 -24.70 -15.70 7.51
N PHE A 245 -24.34 -16.95 7.27
CA PHE A 245 -25.19 -17.96 6.65
C PHE A 245 -25.26 -19.22 7.52
N SER A 246 -26.39 -19.92 7.46
CA SER A 246 -26.54 -21.21 8.14
C SER A 246 -25.69 -22.30 7.50
N SER A 247 -25.33 -23.34 8.26
CA SER A 247 -24.57 -24.47 7.71
C SER A 247 -25.26 -25.14 6.52
N SER A 248 -26.61 -25.19 6.52
CA SER A 248 -27.38 -25.69 5.40
C SER A 248 -27.28 -24.79 4.17
N GLU A 249 -27.26 -23.47 4.30
CA GLU A 249 -27.08 -22.54 3.18
C GLU A 249 -25.64 -22.55 2.64
N VAL A 250 -24.65 -22.69 3.53
CA VAL A 250 -23.25 -22.84 3.12
C VAL A 250 -23.05 -24.15 2.37
N ALA A 251 -23.67 -25.25 2.82
CA ALA A 251 -23.60 -26.56 2.16
C ALA A 251 -24.48 -26.64 0.89
N ALA A 252 -25.63 -25.97 0.88
CA ALA A 252 -26.56 -25.92 -0.26
C ALA A 252 -26.09 -25.01 -1.39
N LYS A 253 -24.90 -24.40 -1.26
CA LYS A 253 -24.22 -23.62 -2.28
C LYS A 253 -24.50 -24.21 -3.67
N GLY A 254 -25.27 -23.46 -4.45
CA GLY A 254 -25.89 -23.93 -5.70
C GLY A 254 -24.87 -24.62 -6.59
N LYS A 255 -24.99 -25.94 -6.69
CA LYS A 255 -24.12 -26.80 -7.51
C LYS A 255 -23.99 -26.27 -8.93
N ASP A 256 -25.03 -25.64 -9.48
CA ASP A 256 -25.03 -25.17 -10.86
C ASP A 256 -24.41 -23.76 -11.03
N VAL A 257 -24.74 -22.81 -10.16
CA VAL A 257 -24.25 -21.42 -10.24
C VAL A 257 -22.74 -21.33 -10.04
N LEU A 258 -22.22 -22.03 -9.04
CA LEU A 258 -20.78 -22.00 -8.73
C LEU A 258 -19.97 -22.81 -9.75
N VAL A 259 -20.54 -23.87 -10.34
CA VAL A 259 -19.88 -24.61 -11.42
C VAL A 259 -19.73 -23.73 -12.64
N THR A 260 -20.80 -23.08 -13.10
CA THR A 260 -20.73 -22.17 -14.25
C THR A 260 -19.78 -20.99 -13.99
N MET A 261 -19.84 -20.36 -12.82
CA MET A 261 -18.92 -19.26 -12.49
C MET A 261 -17.46 -19.71 -12.35
N SER A 262 -17.21 -20.92 -11.85
CA SER A 262 -15.84 -21.42 -11.72
C SER A 262 -15.18 -21.69 -13.07
N GLN A 263 -15.96 -22.03 -14.11
CA GLN A 263 -15.47 -22.21 -15.48
C GLN A 263 -14.96 -20.92 -16.12
N ASN A 264 -15.43 -19.76 -15.68
CA ASN A 264 -15.07 -18.44 -16.23
C ASN A 264 -13.97 -17.70 -15.44
N GLN A 265 -13.42 -18.34 -14.41
CA GLN A 265 -12.27 -17.80 -13.68
C GLN A 265 -10.99 -18.03 -14.49
N VAL A 266 -10.08 -17.07 -14.46
CA VAL A 266 -8.73 -17.18 -15.02
C VAL A 266 -7.70 -17.32 -13.90
N THR A 267 -6.46 -17.67 -14.22
CA THR A 267 -5.37 -17.59 -13.24
C THR A 267 -4.87 -16.15 -13.08
N LEU A 268 -4.19 -15.87 -11.98
CA LEU A 268 -3.58 -14.55 -11.75
C LEU A 268 -2.47 -14.28 -12.78
N ASP A 269 -1.74 -15.30 -13.20
CA ASP A 269 -0.69 -15.20 -14.22
C ASP A 269 -1.27 -14.85 -15.60
N ASP A 270 -2.37 -15.48 -15.99
CA ASP A 270 -3.07 -15.16 -17.25
C ASP A 270 -3.56 -13.71 -17.25
N MET A 271 -4.14 -13.26 -16.14
CA MET A 271 -4.61 -11.88 -16.00
C MET A 271 -3.43 -10.90 -16.03
N ALA A 272 -2.33 -11.20 -15.35
CA ALA A 272 -1.13 -10.37 -15.37
C ALA A 272 -0.56 -10.23 -16.79
N ALA A 273 -0.48 -11.34 -17.55
CA ALA A 273 -0.01 -11.34 -18.93
C ALA A 273 -0.91 -10.48 -19.84
N ILE A 274 -2.23 -10.54 -19.65
CA ILE A 274 -3.18 -9.71 -20.39
C ILE A 274 -3.02 -8.24 -20.02
N LEU A 275 -2.98 -7.91 -18.72
CA LEU A 275 -2.86 -6.53 -18.26
C LEU A 275 -1.55 -5.87 -18.71
N GLN A 276 -0.44 -6.60 -18.79
CA GLN A 276 0.82 -6.11 -19.35
C GLN A 276 0.71 -5.67 -20.83
N GLY A 277 -0.28 -6.18 -21.57
CA GLY A 277 -0.58 -5.74 -22.93
C GLY A 277 -1.30 -4.40 -23.01
N TYR A 278 -1.93 -3.94 -21.92
CA TYR A 278 -2.74 -2.71 -21.87
C TYR A 278 -2.18 -1.62 -20.95
N PHE A 279 -1.41 -2.00 -19.93
CA PHE A 279 -0.99 -1.12 -18.84
C PHE A 279 0.51 -1.23 -18.54
N GLN A 280 1.15 -0.09 -18.27
CA GLN A 280 2.54 -0.01 -17.82
C GLN A 280 2.71 -0.40 -16.34
N HIS A 281 1.69 -0.10 -15.52
CA HIS A 281 1.70 -0.36 -14.08
C HIS A 281 0.51 -1.22 -13.69
N CYS A 282 0.74 -2.24 -12.86
CA CYS A 282 -0.30 -3.06 -12.26
C CYS A 282 0.13 -3.56 -10.88
N SER A 283 -0.72 -3.44 -9.86
CA SER A 283 -0.50 -3.98 -8.52
C SER A 283 -1.71 -4.72 -7.97
N ILE A 284 -1.45 -5.56 -6.98
CA ILE A 284 -2.47 -6.16 -6.12
C ILE A 284 -2.62 -5.26 -4.89
N THR A 285 -3.82 -4.75 -4.62
CA THR A 285 -4.10 -3.97 -3.40
C THR A 285 -4.78 -4.79 -2.31
N LEU A 286 -5.44 -5.90 -2.69
CA LEU A 286 -6.07 -6.83 -1.75
C LEU A 286 -5.91 -8.28 -2.21
N ASN A 287 -5.66 -9.16 -1.25
CA ASN A 287 -5.94 -10.58 -1.36
C ASN A 287 -6.92 -11.00 -0.25
N SER A 288 -8.00 -11.69 -0.63
CA SER A 288 -8.95 -12.29 0.31
C SER A 288 -9.36 -13.68 -0.16
N GLY A 289 -8.59 -14.68 0.26
CA GLY A 289 -8.72 -16.05 -0.21
C GLY A 289 -8.41 -16.16 -1.70
N ASN A 290 -9.42 -16.52 -2.51
CA ASN A 290 -9.30 -16.59 -3.97
C ASN A 290 -9.71 -15.29 -4.68
N PHE A 291 -10.11 -14.26 -3.93
CA PHE A 291 -10.45 -12.95 -4.49
C PHE A 291 -9.28 -11.99 -4.40
N TYR A 292 -9.04 -11.25 -5.47
CA TYR A 292 -7.99 -10.23 -5.53
C TYR A 292 -8.57 -8.91 -6.02
N THR A 293 -7.98 -7.81 -5.55
CA THR A 293 -8.17 -6.49 -6.16
C THR A 293 -6.88 -6.10 -6.86
N LEU A 294 -6.98 -5.88 -8.17
CA LEU A 294 -5.88 -5.42 -9.01
C LEU A 294 -6.14 -3.98 -9.41
N VAL A 295 -5.10 -3.15 -9.46
CA VAL A 295 -5.17 -1.77 -9.92
C VAL A 295 -4.15 -1.59 -11.03
N ALA A 296 -4.59 -1.17 -12.21
CA ALA A 296 -3.75 -0.96 -13.38
C ALA A 296 -3.90 0.45 -13.95
N SER A 297 -2.81 1.03 -14.46
CA SER A 297 -2.78 2.37 -15.05
C SER A 297 -1.56 2.57 -15.95
N ASN A 298 -1.63 3.57 -16.83
CA ASN A 298 -0.50 4.08 -17.62
C ASN A 298 0.02 5.43 -17.12
N ASN A 299 -0.46 5.91 -15.98
CA ASN A 299 0.00 7.19 -15.44
C ASN A 299 1.45 7.06 -14.91
N PRO A 300 2.42 7.80 -15.47
CA PRO A 300 3.83 7.70 -15.08
C PRO A 300 4.11 8.28 -13.69
N SER A 301 3.23 9.13 -13.13
CA SER A 301 3.37 9.60 -11.76
C SER A 301 2.94 8.56 -10.72
N LEU A 302 2.36 7.44 -11.15
CA LEU A 302 2.18 6.24 -10.33
C LEU A 302 3.45 5.37 -10.39
N GLU A 303 4.64 5.99 -10.28
CA GLU A 303 5.86 5.26 -9.94
C GLU A 303 5.58 4.54 -8.62
N MET A 304 5.30 3.26 -8.77
CA MET A 304 4.78 2.43 -7.71
C MET A 304 5.96 2.11 -6.83
N ASN A 305 6.08 2.82 -5.69
CA ASN A 305 7.10 2.56 -4.67
C ASN A 305 7.25 1.06 -4.53
N ASN A 306 8.50 0.58 -4.59
CA ASN A 306 8.78 -0.83 -4.39
C ASN A 306 9.18 -0.99 -2.93
N PRO A 307 8.21 -1.17 -2.01
CA PRO A 307 8.51 -1.24 -0.58
C PRO A 307 9.43 -2.40 -0.26
N VAL A 308 9.48 -3.44 -1.10
CA VAL A 308 10.43 -4.54 -0.95
C VAL A 308 11.85 -4.07 -1.25
N ALA A 309 12.07 -3.36 -2.37
CA ALA A 309 13.37 -2.81 -2.71
C ALA A 309 13.82 -1.75 -1.68
N GLU A 310 12.94 -0.82 -1.31
CA GLU A 310 13.17 0.17 -0.26
C GLU A 310 13.64 -0.51 1.05
N ASN A 311 12.88 -1.49 1.56
CA ASN A 311 13.22 -2.18 2.80
C ASN A 311 14.51 -3.01 2.70
N VAL A 312 14.73 -3.72 1.58
CA VAL A 312 15.94 -4.53 1.39
C VAL A 312 17.18 -3.64 1.32
N LEU A 313 17.13 -2.58 0.51
CA LEU A 313 18.26 -1.64 0.35
C LEU A 313 18.52 -0.86 1.62
N GLY A 314 17.47 -0.35 2.28
CA GLY A 314 17.59 0.33 3.57
C GLY A 314 18.15 -0.58 4.67
N THR A 315 17.76 -1.86 4.70
CA THR A 315 18.31 -2.84 5.65
C THR A 315 19.78 -3.15 5.34
N LEU A 316 20.15 -3.31 4.08
CA LEU A 316 21.55 -3.50 3.67
C LEU A 316 22.40 -2.30 4.08
N GLY A 317 21.90 -1.09 3.87
CA GLY A 317 22.54 0.15 4.33
C GLY A 317 22.76 0.16 5.84
N ALA A 318 21.73 -0.13 6.63
CA ALA A 318 21.81 -0.21 8.09
C ALA A 318 22.80 -1.28 8.58
N VAL A 319 22.85 -2.45 7.93
CA VAL A 319 23.81 -3.53 8.26
C VAL A 319 25.24 -3.08 7.98
N CYS A 320 25.50 -2.50 6.79
CA CYS A 320 26.80 -1.94 6.44
C CYS A 320 27.26 -0.93 7.49
N TRP A 321 26.42 0.05 7.83
CA TRP A 321 26.78 1.05 8.82
C TRP A 321 26.94 0.50 10.25
N SER A 322 26.25 -0.59 10.58
CA SER A 322 26.40 -1.25 11.89
C SER A 322 27.76 -1.93 12.04
N ILE A 323 28.36 -2.45 10.97
CA ILE A 323 29.61 -3.20 11.04
C ILE A 323 30.83 -2.44 10.52
N GLN A 324 30.64 -1.23 9.96
CA GLN A 324 31.67 -0.48 9.23
C GLN A 324 32.97 -0.30 10.02
N LEU A 325 32.91 -0.09 11.35
CA LEU A 325 34.09 0.18 12.18
C LEU A 325 34.83 -1.09 12.62
N LEU A 326 34.25 -2.29 12.48
CA LEU A 326 34.89 -3.54 12.93
C LEU A 326 36.26 -3.82 12.26
N PRO A 327 36.42 -3.65 10.92
CA PRO A 327 37.72 -3.81 10.28
C PRO A 327 38.80 -2.87 10.86
N GLN A 328 38.43 -1.63 11.19
CA GLN A 328 39.37 -0.67 11.79
C GLN A 328 39.78 -1.11 13.20
N ILE A 329 38.82 -1.54 14.02
CA ILE A 329 39.07 -2.04 15.38
C ILE A 329 40.02 -3.23 15.36
N ILE A 330 39.81 -4.17 14.44
CA ILE A 330 40.63 -5.37 14.28
C ILE A 330 42.05 -4.99 13.84
N ILE A 331 42.20 -4.07 12.88
CA ILE A 331 43.51 -3.62 12.40
C ILE A 331 44.29 -2.91 13.51
N ASN A 332 43.64 -2.03 14.26
CA ASN A 332 44.25 -1.35 15.42
C ASN A 332 44.75 -2.36 16.45
N TYR A 333 43.93 -3.38 16.76
CA TYR A 333 44.31 -4.44 17.68
C TYR A 333 45.51 -5.25 17.18
N ARG A 334 45.52 -5.64 15.89
CA ARG A 334 46.61 -6.45 15.30
C ARG A 334 47.93 -5.69 15.18
N ARG A 335 47.87 -4.39 14.87
CA ARG A 335 49.06 -3.54 14.70
C ARG A 335 49.58 -2.98 16.03
N HIS A 336 48.74 -2.98 17.07
CA HIS A 336 49.01 -2.30 18.35
C HIS A 336 49.39 -0.83 18.17
N ASP A 337 48.86 -0.22 17.13
CA ASP A 337 49.16 1.14 16.70
C ASP A 337 47.91 1.78 16.09
N THR A 338 47.80 3.09 16.26
CA THR A 338 46.69 3.94 15.79
C THR A 338 47.20 5.21 15.11
N GLU A 339 48.46 5.25 14.70
CA GLU A 339 49.02 6.38 13.97
C GLU A 339 48.22 6.68 12.68
N GLY A 340 47.77 7.93 12.52
CA GLY A 340 46.91 8.38 11.42
C GLY A 340 45.40 8.20 11.64
N LEU A 341 44.96 7.52 12.70
CA LEU A 341 43.54 7.45 13.06
C LEU A 341 43.15 8.61 13.98
N GLN A 342 42.14 9.40 13.61
CA GLN A 342 41.79 10.58 14.38
C GLN A 342 40.80 10.26 15.50
N GLY A 343 41.26 10.34 16.74
CA GLY A 343 40.39 10.21 17.91
C GLY A 343 39.25 11.24 17.96
N SER A 344 39.42 12.43 17.37
CA SER A 344 38.36 13.43 17.28
C SER A 344 37.22 13.04 16.35
N MET A 345 37.50 12.33 15.23
CA MET A 345 36.44 11.78 14.37
C MET A 345 35.57 10.81 15.17
N MET A 346 36.22 9.89 15.89
CA MET A 346 35.52 8.88 16.68
C MET A 346 34.64 9.50 17.77
N LEU A 347 35.08 10.59 18.41
CA LEU A 347 34.24 11.32 19.36
C LEU A 347 33.05 12.02 18.70
N LEU A 348 33.26 12.67 17.55
CA LEU A 348 32.17 13.32 16.81
C LEU A 348 31.12 12.32 16.34
N TRP A 349 31.54 11.14 15.88
CA TRP A 349 30.64 10.06 15.47
C TRP A 349 29.91 9.42 16.64
N ALA A 350 30.58 9.22 17.78
CA ALA A 350 29.92 8.80 19.02
C ALA A 350 28.87 9.83 19.49
N SER A 351 29.17 11.13 19.38
CA SER A 351 28.21 12.18 19.71
C SER A 351 27.07 12.27 18.70
N ALA A 352 27.30 11.97 17.41
CA ALA A 352 26.27 11.96 16.37
C ALA A 352 25.24 10.84 16.56
N GLY A 353 25.65 9.71 17.14
CA GLY A 353 24.76 8.60 17.41
C GLY A 353 23.63 8.93 18.40
N VAL A 354 23.81 9.91 19.29
CA VAL A 354 22.76 10.37 20.22
C VAL A 354 21.60 11.04 19.48
N PRO A 355 21.76 12.16 18.75
CA PRO A 355 20.64 12.77 18.05
C PRO A 355 20.06 11.84 16.96
N LEU A 356 20.89 11.00 16.32
CA LEU A 356 20.39 9.99 15.39
C LEU A 356 19.52 8.93 16.07
N GLY A 357 19.95 8.43 17.22
CA GLY A 357 19.20 7.46 18.03
C GLY A 357 17.88 8.03 18.53
N VAL A 358 17.90 9.26 19.07
CA VAL A 358 16.70 9.99 19.48
C VAL A 358 15.71 10.12 18.32
N TYR A 359 16.17 10.61 17.16
CA TYR A 359 15.33 10.76 15.97
C TYR A 359 14.69 9.42 15.57
N ASN A 360 15.48 8.36 15.44
CA ASN A 360 14.98 7.05 15.00
C ASN A 360 14.05 6.38 16.02
N ILE A 361 14.25 6.60 17.33
CA ILE A 361 13.40 6.04 18.39
C ILE A 361 12.05 6.78 18.47
N VAL A 362 12.04 8.10 18.31
CA VAL A 362 10.82 8.93 18.43
C VAL A 362 10.01 8.93 17.13
N GLU A 363 10.64 8.78 15.96
CA GLU A 363 9.95 8.55 14.69
C GLU A 363 9.47 7.11 14.50
N GLU A 364 9.74 6.25 15.47
CA GLU A 364 9.30 4.86 15.47
C GLU A 364 9.74 4.05 14.23
N PHE A 365 10.88 4.37 13.63
CA PHE A 365 11.42 3.60 12.51
C PHE A 365 11.67 2.12 12.86
N ASN A 366 11.96 1.30 11.84
CA ASN A 366 12.22 -0.12 12.03
C ASN A 366 13.33 -0.38 13.07
N ILE A 367 13.30 -1.57 13.69
CA ILE A 367 14.22 -1.92 14.80
C ILE A 367 15.69 -1.81 14.36
N ALA A 368 16.00 -2.14 13.10
CA ALA A 368 17.36 -2.05 12.57
C ALA A 368 17.90 -0.61 12.65
N LEU A 369 17.11 0.38 12.21
CA LEU A 369 17.47 1.80 12.27
C LEU A 369 17.51 2.36 13.70
N ARG A 370 16.78 1.79 14.66
CA ARG A 370 16.90 2.18 16.09
C ARG A 370 18.18 1.66 16.74
N VAL A 371 18.61 0.46 16.35
CA VAL A 371 19.78 -0.20 16.93
C VAL A 371 21.08 0.30 16.30
N GLN A 372 21.07 0.65 15.01
CA GLN A 372 22.27 1.08 14.28
C GLN A 372 23.02 2.26 14.95
N PRO A 373 22.38 3.35 15.42
CA PRO A 373 23.08 4.47 16.07
C PRO A 373 23.76 4.08 17.39
N GLN A 374 23.19 3.09 18.09
CA GLN A 374 23.74 2.54 19.34
C GLN A 374 25.02 1.75 19.06
N ILE A 375 25.00 0.96 17.99
CA ILE A 375 26.18 0.23 17.53
C ILE A 375 27.26 1.22 17.08
N LEU A 376 26.90 2.22 16.26
CA LEU A 376 27.83 3.26 15.80
C LEU A 376 28.51 3.98 16.99
N THR A 377 27.72 4.40 17.98
CA THR A 377 28.22 5.06 19.19
C THR A 377 29.21 4.18 19.93
N THR A 378 28.83 2.92 20.15
CA THR A 378 29.65 1.95 20.89
C THR A 378 30.96 1.66 20.16
N LEU A 379 30.91 1.33 18.86
CA LEU A 379 32.10 1.02 18.07
C LEU A 379 33.02 2.25 17.93
N SER A 380 32.46 3.46 17.83
CA SER A 380 33.23 4.69 17.82
C SER A 380 33.99 4.92 19.13
N LEU A 381 33.34 4.69 20.28
CA LEU A 381 34.01 4.80 21.59
C LEU A 381 35.06 3.72 21.83
N ILE A 382 34.84 2.49 21.35
CA ILE A 382 35.85 1.42 21.37
C ILE A 382 37.07 1.84 20.54
N THR A 383 36.85 2.35 19.34
CA THR A 383 37.92 2.81 18.45
C THR A 383 38.66 4.01 19.05
N TRP A 384 37.94 4.94 19.68
CA TRP A 384 38.53 6.04 20.43
C TRP A 384 39.41 5.58 21.60
N ALA A 385 38.97 4.55 22.35
CA ALA A 385 39.77 3.95 23.40
C ALA A 385 41.06 3.32 22.86
N GLN A 386 41.02 2.69 21.68
CA GLN A 386 42.23 2.20 21.02
C GLN A 386 43.19 3.36 20.68
N CYS A 387 42.69 4.53 20.25
CA CYS A 387 43.55 5.71 20.04
C CYS A 387 44.21 6.20 21.33
N LEU A 388 43.49 6.15 22.47
CA LEU A 388 44.06 6.51 23.77
C LEU A 388 45.11 5.50 24.26
N TYR A 389 44.81 4.21 24.10
CA TYR A 389 45.65 3.12 24.58
C TYR A 389 46.90 2.94 23.71
N TYR A 390 46.75 2.75 22.41
CA TYR A 390 47.87 2.50 21.50
C TYR A 390 48.61 3.78 21.10
N GLY A 391 47.90 4.88 20.87
CA GLY A 391 48.48 6.16 20.46
C GLY A 391 49.06 6.95 21.62
N LYS A 392 48.24 7.30 22.62
CA LYS A 392 48.67 8.12 23.78
C LYS A 392 49.30 7.32 24.92
N LYS A 393 49.38 5.98 24.81
CA LYS A 393 49.95 5.07 25.83
C LYS A 393 49.28 5.18 27.20
N TYR A 394 47.98 5.47 27.24
CA TYR A 394 47.22 5.48 28.49
C TYR A 394 47.01 4.06 29.02
N SER A 395 46.82 3.89 30.33
CA SER A 395 46.52 2.58 30.91
C SER A 395 45.10 2.13 30.59
N ILE A 396 44.89 0.81 30.51
CA ILE A 396 43.57 0.20 30.23
C ILE A 396 42.50 0.73 31.20
N VAL A 397 42.84 0.86 32.49
CA VAL A 397 41.92 1.38 33.50
C VAL A 397 41.45 2.80 33.18
N LYS A 398 42.36 3.69 32.75
CA LYS A 398 42.01 5.06 32.37
C LYS A 398 41.14 5.09 31.12
N CYS A 399 41.45 4.25 30.12
CA CYS A 399 40.65 4.13 28.90
C CYS A 399 39.24 3.60 29.20
N SER A 400 39.12 2.52 29.97
CA SER A 400 37.83 1.94 30.36
C SER A 400 37.00 2.92 31.19
N ALA A 401 37.61 3.62 32.14
CA ALA A 401 36.92 4.66 32.91
C ALA A 401 36.38 5.77 32.00
N ALA A 402 37.20 6.28 31.07
CA ALA A 402 36.79 7.33 30.14
C ALA A 402 35.63 6.91 29.23
N VAL A 403 35.68 5.69 28.67
CA VAL A 403 34.61 5.16 27.81
C VAL A 403 33.31 4.98 28.60
N THR A 404 33.38 4.34 29.78
CA THR A 404 32.20 4.12 30.61
C THR A 404 31.56 5.44 31.04
N SER A 405 32.36 6.43 31.43
CA SER A 405 31.85 7.77 31.77
C SER A 405 31.15 8.42 30.58
N LEU A 406 31.74 8.37 29.37
CA LEU A 406 31.10 8.93 28.18
C LEU A 406 29.83 8.19 27.79
N LEU A 407 29.81 6.85 27.85
CA LEU A 407 28.61 6.05 27.58
C LEU A 407 27.46 6.42 28.52
N LEU A 408 27.72 6.56 29.82
CA LEU A 408 26.70 6.95 30.79
C LEU A 408 26.16 8.36 30.54
N ILE A 409 27.02 9.30 30.17
CA ILE A 409 26.62 10.68 29.84
C ILE A 409 25.77 10.69 28.56
N LEU A 410 26.26 10.07 27.48
CA LEU A 410 25.57 10.06 26.19
C LEU A 410 24.22 9.32 26.28
N GLY A 411 24.19 8.17 26.95
CA GLY A 411 22.95 7.43 27.17
C GLY A 411 21.96 8.19 28.07
N GLY A 412 22.44 8.88 29.10
CA GLY A 412 21.60 9.74 29.94
C GLY A 412 20.98 10.90 29.15
N ILE A 413 21.76 11.55 28.29
CA ILE A 413 21.28 12.62 27.40
C ILE A 413 20.25 12.07 26.41
N GLU A 414 20.55 10.94 25.78
CA GLU A 414 19.63 10.29 24.82
C GLU A 414 18.28 9.97 25.47
N VAL A 415 18.29 9.32 26.63
CA VAL A 415 17.05 8.98 27.36
C VAL A 415 16.25 10.23 27.67
N GLY A 416 16.91 11.29 28.18
CA GLY A 416 16.24 12.56 28.46
C GLY A 416 15.61 13.19 27.23
N LEU A 417 16.34 13.19 26.10
CA LEU A 417 15.86 13.71 24.82
C LEU A 417 14.71 12.88 24.24
N VAL A 418 14.75 11.55 24.34
CA VAL A 418 13.64 10.68 23.87
C VAL A 418 12.34 11.03 24.59
N PHE A 419 12.36 11.19 25.92
CA PHE A 419 11.14 11.57 26.65
C PHE A 419 10.69 12.99 26.31
N ALA A 420 11.61 13.95 26.21
CA ALA A 420 11.29 15.33 25.87
C ALA A 420 10.69 15.47 24.47
N LEU A 421 11.27 14.78 23.47
CA LEU A 421 10.83 14.88 22.08
C LEU A 421 9.56 14.08 21.80
N ARG A 422 9.30 12.99 22.54
CA ARG A 422 7.97 12.34 22.52
C ARG A 422 6.88 13.30 22.99
N ALA A 423 7.10 13.98 24.11
CA ALA A 423 6.14 14.97 24.62
C ALA A 423 5.94 16.16 23.65
N ALA A 424 6.98 16.56 22.92
CA ALA A 424 6.88 17.58 21.88
C ALA A 424 6.10 17.09 20.65
N LYS A 425 6.32 15.84 20.22
CA LYS A 425 5.60 15.19 19.12
C LYS A 425 4.12 15.05 19.43
N ASP A 426 3.77 14.70 20.67
CA ASP A 426 2.38 14.63 21.15
C ASP A 426 1.66 15.99 21.09
N GLN A 427 2.41 17.10 21.07
CA GLN A 427 1.88 18.46 20.90
C GLN A 427 1.91 18.94 19.43
N GLY A 428 2.25 18.07 18.48
CA GLY A 428 2.30 18.40 17.05
C GLY A 428 3.51 19.24 16.62
N LEU A 429 4.59 19.27 17.41
CA LEU A 429 5.82 20.00 17.06
C LEU A 429 6.82 19.09 16.34
N GLU A 430 7.04 19.33 15.05
CA GLU A 430 7.96 18.53 14.22
C GLU A 430 9.41 19.05 14.19
N TRP A 431 9.61 20.36 14.36
CA TRP A 431 10.95 20.97 14.26
C TRP A 431 12.02 20.39 15.20
N PRO A 432 11.72 19.91 16.43
CA PRO A 432 12.76 19.35 17.31
C PRO A 432 13.36 18.07 16.75
N LEU A 433 12.55 17.25 16.06
CA LEU A 433 12.99 16.00 15.43
C LEU A 433 13.85 16.29 14.20
N ILE A 434 13.43 17.26 13.38
CA ILE A 434 14.23 17.76 12.24
C ILE A 434 15.59 18.27 12.73
N LEU A 435 15.62 19.00 13.86
CA LEU A 435 16.88 19.47 14.45
C LEU A 435 17.80 18.30 14.84
N MET A 436 17.27 17.22 15.40
CA MET A 436 18.08 16.03 15.72
C MET A 436 18.67 15.38 14.47
N ALA A 437 17.87 15.23 13.41
CA ALA A 437 18.34 14.70 12.14
C ALA A 437 19.48 15.56 11.55
N VAL A 438 19.30 16.89 11.50
CA VAL A 438 20.31 17.83 10.99
C VAL A 438 21.56 17.84 11.87
N LEU A 439 21.41 17.82 13.19
CA LEU A 439 22.53 17.81 14.12
C LEU A 439 23.39 16.54 13.96
N SER A 440 22.74 15.38 13.81
CA SER A 440 23.43 14.12 13.52
C SER A 440 24.25 14.22 12.23
N ALA A 441 23.62 14.62 11.13
CA ALA A 441 24.27 14.75 9.83
C ALA A 441 25.49 15.69 9.88
N CYS A 442 25.35 16.83 10.55
CA CYS A 442 26.44 17.80 10.75
C CYS A 442 27.62 17.20 11.55
N LEU A 443 27.35 16.43 12.61
CA LEU A 443 28.39 15.81 13.42
C LEU A 443 29.13 14.69 12.67
N LEU A 444 28.40 13.85 11.92
CA LEU A 444 28.99 12.82 11.06
C LEU A 444 29.89 13.44 9.99
N ALA A 445 29.39 14.46 9.27
CA ALA A 445 30.13 15.18 8.25
C ALA A 445 31.37 15.89 8.82
N ALA A 446 31.25 16.53 10.00
CA ALA A 446 32.38 17.15 10.68
C ALA A 446 33.46 16.12 11.07
N GLY A 447 33.05 14.92 11.49
CA GLY A 447 33.96 13.81 11.76
C GLY A 447 34.78 13.42 10.53
N VAL A 448 34.11 13.22 9.40
CA VAL A 448 34.75 12.86 8.12
C VAL A 448 35.64 14.00 7.61
N LEU A 449 35.17 15.25 7.70
CA LEU A 449 35.91 16.44 7.26
C LEU A 449 37.26 16.58 7.98
N ARG A 450 37.30 16.20 9.27
CA ARG A 450 38.54 16.23 10.05
C ARG A 450 39.60 15.29 9.44
N HIS A 451 39.19 14.15 8.90
CA HIS A 451 40.09 13.23 8.22
C HIS A 451 40.53 13.73 6.85
N TYR A 452 39.64 14.34 6.07
CA TYR A 452 40.03 15.00 4.82
C TYR A 452 41.07 16.09 5.05
N TRP A 453 40.91 16.87 6.12
CA TRP A 453 41.90 17.87 6.52
C TRP A 453 43.27 17.24 6.84
N ASP A 454 43.28 16.10 7.53
CA ASP A 454 44.51 15.34 7.83
C ASP A 454 45.25 14.94 6.57
N ILE A 455 44.52 14.35 5.61
CA ILE A 455 45.05 13.91 4.32
C ILE A 455 45.60 15.11 3.55
N TYR A 456 44.90 16.24 3.58
CA TYR A 456 45.36 17.47 2.93
C TYR A 456 46.67 17.99 3.54
N VAL A 457 46.80 18.00 4.86
CA VAL A 457 47.99 18.49 5.56
C VAL A 457 49.18 17.53 5.41
N HIS A 458 48.96 16.23 5.63
CA HIS A 458 50.03 15.23 5.65
C HIS A 458 50.33 14.63 4.29
N ARG A 459 49.50 14.91 3.26
CA ARG A 459 49.64 14.45 1.87
C ARG A 459 49.70 12.93 1.70
N THR A 460 49.20 12.17 2.68
CA THR A 460 49.16 10.70 2.60
C THR A 460 47.95 10.18 3.37
N VAL A 461 47.35 9.08 2.91
CA VAL A 461 46.29 8.36 3.65
C VAL A 461 46.96 7.42 4.64
N ARG A 462 46.92 7.72 5.94
CA ARG A 462 47.50 6.88 7.02
C ARG A 462 46.41 6.41 7.97
N GLY A 463 46.62 5.26 8.61
CA GLY A 463 45.84 4.82 9.76
C GLY A 463 44.42 4.31 9.50
N ILE A 464 43.82 4.57 8.32
CA ILE A 464 42.45 4.17 7.99
C ILE A 464 42.42 2.87 7.17
N SER A 465 41.50 1.97 7.52
CA SER A 465 41.21 0.76 6.78
C SER A 465 40.36 1.04 5.53
N PHE A 466 40.87 0.68 4.35
CA PHE A 466 40.10 0.76 3.11
C PHE A 466 38.85 -0.13 3.11
N ILE A 467 38.87 -1.22 3.89
CA ILE A 467 37.68 -2.08 4.06
C ILE A 467 36.61 -1.33 4.87
N PHE A 468 37.00 -0.58 5.91
CA PHE A 468 36.07 0.29 6.65
C PHE A 468 35.45 1.33 5.70
N VAL A 469 36.28 2.04 4.94
CA VAL A 469 35.79 3.07 3.99
C VAL A 469 34.86 2.46 2.94
N GLY A 470 35.18 1.27 2.44
CA GLY A 470 34.33 0.57 1.47
C GLY A 470 32.96 0.16 2.03
N ILE A 471 32.91 -0.32 3.28
CA ILE A 471 31.65 -0.69 3.94
C ILE A 471 30.82 0.56 4.27
N ASP A 472 31.47 1.63 4.73
CA ASP A 472 30.84 2.93 5.01
C ASP A 472 30.18 3.51 3.75
N ALA A 473 30.92 3.58 2.65
CA ALA A 473 30.42 4.06 1.36
C ALA A 473 29.33 3.15 0.77
N ALA A 474 29.40 1.84 0.98
CA ALA A 474 28.33 0.92 0.58
C ALA A 474 27.05 1.18 1.39
N GLY A 475 27.19 1.48 2.69
CA GLY A 475 26.07 1.90 3.54
C GLY A 475 25.38 3.16 3.02
N ASP A 476 26.16 4.16 2.63
CA ASP A 476 25.66 5.40 2.01
C ASP A 476 24.94 5.12 0.70
N LEU A 477 25.54 4.31 -0.18
CA LEU A 477 24.96 3.97 -1.48
C LEU A 477 23.62 3.24 -1.33
N PHE A 478 23.57 2.18 -0.51
CA PHE A 478 22.33 1.41 -0.36
C PHE A 478 21.22 2.24 0.30
N SER A 479 21.55 3.06 1.29
CA SER A 479 20.59 3.95 1.95
C SER A 479 20.13 5.10 1.04
N LEU A 480 20.98 5.59 0.13
CA LEU A 480 20.57 6.61 -0.84
C LEU A 480 19.70 5.99 -1.94
N VAL A 481 20.09 4.81 -2.43
CA VAL A 481 19.34 4.10 -3.46
C VAL A 481 17.96 3.67 -2.94
N SER A 482 17.83 3.33 -1.66
CA SER A 482 16.52 2.99 -1.07
C SER A 482 15.51 4.14 -1.12
N VAL A 483 15.96 5.41 -1.14
CA VAL A 483 15.06 6.57 -1.20
C VAL A 483 14.43 6.75 -2.60
N PHE A 484 14.99 6.12 -3.63
CA PHE A 484 14.44 6.15 -5.00
C PHE A 484 13.41 5.06 -5.27
N TYR A 485 13.09 4.22 -4.29
CA TYR A 485 12.12 3.12 -4.37
C TYR A 485 11.07 3.27 -3.28
#